data_AF-A0A8I2DXW8-F1
#
_entry.id   AF-A0A8I2DXW8-F1
#
_cell.length_a   1.000
_cell.length_b   1.000
_cell.length_c   1.000
_cell.angle_alpha   90.00
_cell.angle_beta   90.00
_cell.angle_gamma   90.00
#
_symmetry.space_group_name_H-M   'P 1'
#
loop_
_entity.id
_entity.type
_entity.pdbx_description
1 polymer ?
#
loop_
_entity_poly.entity_id
_entity_poly.type
_entity_poly.pdbx_seq_one_letter_code
_entity_poly.pdbx_strand_id
1 'polypeptide(L)' 'MSSHTQKTKTPRQVDAAYEDICPTCGHRVPAEIHRHKTLGINVPVWGPGTCRNPDCGKRDGDTVSRPQGR' A
#
# COMPACT_ATOMS: atom_id res chain seq x y z
N MET A 1 -13.66 8.55 -48.74
CA MET A 1 -14.19 8.41 -47.36
C MET A 1 -13.43 7.27 -46.70
N SER A 2 -12.20 7.52 -46.25
CA SER A 2 -11.31 6.47 -45.77
C SER A 2 -11.43 6.37 -44.26
N SER A 3 -12.09 5.32 -43.80
CA SER A 3 -12.32 5.01 -42.39
C SER A 3 -11.01 4.58 -41.72
N HIS A 4 -10.37 5.50 -41.01
CA HIS A 4 -9.27 5.15 -40.11
C HIS A 4 -9.84 4.53 -38.84
N THR A 5 -9.69 3.21 -38.70
CA THR A 5 -9.97 2.47 -37.47
C THR A 5 -8.87 2.78 -36.44
N GLN A 6 -9.20 3.63 -35.47
CA GLN A 6 -8.30 3.91 -34.35
C GLN A 6 -8.27 2.69 -33.42
N LYS A 7 -7.26 1.84 -33.62
CA LYS A 7 -6.91 0.73 -32.75
C LYS A 7 -6.62 1.27 -31.35
N THR A 8 -7.52 1.02 -30.41
CA THR A 8 -7.42 1.44 -29.01
C THR A 8 -6.16 0.85 -28.37
N LYS A 9 -5.21 1.72 -28.01
CA LYS A 9 -4.02 1.36 -27.25
C LYS A 9 -4.45 0.85 -25.87
N THR A 10 -4.14 -0.41 -25.59
CA THR A 10 -4.21 -0.97 -24.23
C THR A 10 -3.35 -0.08 -23.32
N PRO A 11 -3.90 0.46 -22.21
CA PRO A 11 -3.09 1.22 -21.27
C PRO A 11 -1.96 0.31 -20.75
N ARG A 12 -0.72 0.82 -20.76
CA ARG A 12 0.45 0.11 -20.23
C ARG A 12 0.17 -0.24 -18.77
N GLN A 13 0.49 -1.49 -18.42
CA GLN A 13 0.53 -2.06 -17.07
C GLN A 13 1.49 -1.28 -16.15
N VAL A 14 1.15 -0.06 -15.75
CA VAL A 14 1.91 0.71 -14.73
C VAL A 14 1.23 0.60 -13.36
N ASP A 15 0.01 0.06 -13.32
CA ASP A 15 -0.82 -0.05 -12.12
C ASP A 15 -0.74 -1.43 -11.44
N ALA A 16 0.26 -2.25 -11.80
CA ALA A 16 0.38 -3.62 -11.32
C ALA A 16 0.78 -3.65 -9.82
N ALA A 17 -0.24 -3.75 -8.97
CA ALA A 17 -0.19 -4.28 -7.61
C ALA A 17 0.89 -3.66 -6.70
N TYR A 18 0.72 -2.38 -6.38
CA TYR A 18 1.37 -1.82 -5.19
C TYR A 18 0.64 -2.40 -3.96
N GLU A 19 1.09 -3.56 -3.49
CA GLU A 19 0.78 -4.06 -2.15
C GLU A 19 1.94 -3.68 -1.25
N ASP A 20 1.66 -2.83 -0.27
CA ASP A 20 2.67 -2.35 0.66
C ASP A 20 2.60 -3.14 1.98
N ILE A 21 3.66 -3.02 2.78
CA ILE A 21 3.75 -3.67 4.10
C ILE A 21 3.54 -2.61 5.18
N CYS A 22 2.66 -2.90 6.14
CA CYS A 22 2.50 -2.05 7.31
C CYS A 22 3.82 -2.05 8.12
N PRO A 23 4.44 -0.88 8.36
CA PRO A 23 5.72 -0.80 9.08
C PRO A 23 5.62 -1.22 10.55
N THR A 24 4.40 -1.30 11.10
CA THR A 24 4.16 -1.64 12.51
C THR A 24 3.98 -3.14 12.73
N CYS A 25 3.16 -3.82 11.92
CA CYS A 25 2.81 -5.22 12.13
C CYS A 25 3.27 -6.16 10.99
N GLY A 26 3.84 -5.65 9.91
CA GLY A 26 4.34 -6.46 8.80
C GLY A 26 3.26 -7.08 7.89
N HIS A 27 1.97 -6.80 8.13
CA HIS A 27 0.89 -7.29 7.27
C HIS A 27 0.80 -6.52 5.95
N ARG A 28 0.34 -7.21 4.90
CA ARG A 28 0.01 -6.58 3.61
C ARG A 28 -1.13 -5.60 3.79
N VAL A 29 -0.96 -4.41 3.24
CA VAL A 29 -1.96 -3.35 3.18
C VAL A 29 -2.17 -2.92 1.73
N PRO A 30 -3.38 -2.48 1.36
CA PRO A 30 -3.58 -1.87 0.06
C PRO A 30 -2.69 -0.62 -0.04
N ALA A 31 -2.03 -0.40 -1.17
CA ALA A 31 -1.40 0.90 -1.38
C ALA A 31 -2.44 1.97 -1.69
N GLU A 32 -2.21 3.15 -1.15
CA GLU A 32 -3.05 4.33 -1.37
C GLU A 32 -2.25 5.40 -2.10
N ILE A 33 -2.87 6.03 -3.11
CA ILE A 33 -2.26 7.15 -3.83
C ILE A 33 -2.51 8.43 -3.04
N HIS A 34 -1.45 9.00 -2.49
CA HIS A 34 -1.47 10.34 -1.93
C HIS A 34 -1.02 11.34 -2.98
N ARG A 35 -1.74 12.45 -3.12
CA ARG A 35 -1.41 13.52 -4.07
C ARG A 35 -0.97 14.75 -3.32
N HIS A 36 0.27 15.16 -3.55
CA HIS A 36 0.78 16.43 -3.03
C HIS A 36 0.94 17.43 -4.16
N LYS A 37 0.63 18.69 -3.88
CA LYS A 37 0.87 19.78 -4.83
C LYS A 37 2.26 20.33 -4.59
N THR A 38 3.09 20.35 -5.63
CA THR A 38 4.44 20.90 -5.61
C THR A 38 4.59 21.84 -6.79
N LEU A 39 4.85 23.13 -6.53
CA LEU A 39 5.05 24.16 -7.57
C LEU A 39 3.92 24.21 -8.62
N GLY A 40 2.67 23.97 -8.21
CA GLY A 40 1.50 23.96 -9.09
C GLY A 40 1.24 22.63 -9.82
N ILE A 41 2.13 21.64 -9.68
CA ILE A 41 1.97 20.29 -10.25
C ILE A 41 1.42 19.34 -9.18
N ASN A 42 0.51 18.45 -9.57
CA ASN A 42 -0.03 17.41 -8.69
C ASN A 42 0.78 16.12 -8.87
N VAL A 43 1.61 15.80 -7.88
CA VAL A 43 2.49 14.63 -7.91
C VAL A 43 1.80 13.48 -7.17
N PRO A 44 1.58 12.31 -7.80
CA PRO A 44 1.12 11.11 -7.11
C PRO A 44 2.28 10.42 -6.41
N VAL A 45 2.08 10.10 -5.14
CA VAL A 45 2.99 9.31 -4.31
C VAL A 45 2.25 8.07 -3.85
N TRP A 46 2.85 6.91 -4.08
CA TRP A 46 2.36 5.63 -3.58
C TRP A 46 2.93 5.38 -2.18
N GLY A 47 2.08 4.95 -1.26
CA GLY A 47 2.51 4.53 0.06
C GLY A 47 1.53 3.56 0.70
N PRO A 48 1.91 2.99 1.86
CA PRO A 48 1.07 2.04 2.57
C PRO A 48 -0.24 2.72 2.96
N GLY A 49 -1.34 2.10 2.55
CA GLY A 49 -2.67 2.52 2.96
C GLY A 49 -2.96 2.20 4.42
N THR A 50 -4.18 2.51 4.83
CA THR A 50 -4.59 2.35 6.22
C THR A 50 -4.58 0.88 6.63
N CYS A 51 -3.81 0.55 7.68
CA CYS A 51 -3.81 -0.79 8.24
C CYS A 51 -5.17 -1.09 8.89
N ARG A 52 -5.82 -2.18 8.45
CA ARG A 52 -7.11 -2.63 9.01
C ARG A 52 -6.96 -3.72 10.08
N ASN A 53 -5.73 -4.03 10.49
CA ASN A 53 -5.48 -5.01 11.54
C ASN A 53 -5.77 -4.40 12.93
N PRO A 54 -6.76 -4.90 13.68
CA PRO A 54 -7.11 -4.39 15.01
C PRO A 54 -6.03 -4.65 16.07
N ASP A 55 -5.08 -5.54 15.80
CA ASP A 55 -3.95 -5.83 16.66
C ASP A 55 -2.69 -5.00 16.30
N CYS A 56 -2.79 -4.14 15.27
CA CYS A 56 -1.67 -3.31 14.83
C CYS A 56 -1.25 -2.31 15.92
N GLY A 57 0.02 -2.36 16.34
CA GLY A 57 0.57 -1.45 17.34
C GLY A 57 0.23 -1.81 18.79
N LYS A 58 -0.45 -2.94 19.03
CA LYS A 58 -0.48 -3.54 20.36
C LYS A 58 0.94 -3.97 20.70
N ARG A 59 1.50 -3.39 21.76
CA ARG A 59 2.81 -3.80 22.29
C ARG A 59 2.63 -5.21 22.83
N ASP A 60 3.20 -6.21 22.18
CA ASP A 60 3.31 -7.57 22.73
C ASP A 60 4.11 -7.47 24.03
N GLY A 61 3.40 -7.38 25.15
CA GLY A 61 3.91 -6.68 26.32
C GLY A 61 3.49 -7.25 27.66
N ASP A 62 3.06 -8.51 27.73
CA ASP A 62 3.03 -9.27 28.99
C ASP A 62 2.94 -10.79 28.78
N THR A 63 3.78 -11.36 27.92
CA THR A 63 4.12 -12.78 28.12
C THR A 63 5.63 -12.89 28.31
N VAL A 64 6.08 -12.40 29.47
CA VAL A 64 7.21 -13.06 30.14
C VAL A 64 6.76 -14.52 30.31
N SER A 65 7.19 -15.37 29.38
CA SER A 65 7.24 -16.80 29.62
C SER A 65 8.17 -17.00 30.82
N ARG A 66 7.58 -17.04 32.01
CA ARG A 66 8.25 -17.49 33.23
C ARG A 66 8.81 -18.88 32.92
N PRO A 67 10.13 -19.09 32.86
CA PRO A 67 10.64 -20.44 32.68
C PRO A 67 10.18 -21.25 33.89
N GLN A 68 9.40 -22.30 33.67
CA GLN A 68 9.07 -23.26 34.70
C GLN A 68 10.36 -24.02 35.04
N GLY A 69 11.05 -23.54 36.06
CA GLY A 69 12.18 -24.21 36.69
C GLY A 69 11.69 -25.39 37.53
N ARG A 70 12.37 -26.51 37.29
CA ARG A 70 12.27 -27.84 37.89
C ARG A 70 12.33 -27.88 39.42
#